data_AF-A0A2Z5QX34-F1
#
_entry.id   AF-A0A2Z5QX34-F1
#
_cell.length_a   1.000
_cell.length_b   1.000
_cell.length_c   1.000
_cell.angle_alpha   90.00
_cell.angle_beta   90.00
_cell.angle_gamma   90.00
#
_symmetry.space_group_name_H-M   'P 1'
#
loop_
_entity.id
_entity.type
_entity.pdbx_description
1 polymer ?
#
loop_
_entity_poly.entity_id
_entity_poly.type
_entity_poly.pdbx_seq_one_letter_code
_entity_poly.pdbx_strand_id
1 'polypeptide(L)'
;MTVFDSWESYFYPPPNNETLRNLKGILNPRDLAAYEYAATDLRNRQLKTDPSLIEHTYDADHVRAIHRYLFQDVYEWAGDYRTQNMFKGGRFVPFASVNGGEIDRYLNTTHHIVTTTDWAQLDRDEFSHAAAAVFANLNQAHPFREGNGRTSRVFMDHVAQNSKFDLDYSRVSPKDWNMASMLSGPDLGKYEVVPGSLVPVFQAIATRREPEVSAPSETSTVMRQMRSKIGEVKKGYAPSPQGQPQKNQQRQTPQQPYRPKRGYGDRRPGMGL
;
A
#
# COMPACT_ATOMS: atom_id res chain seq x y z
N MET A 1 17.93 34.73 0.61
CA MET A 1 18.50 33.93 -0.49
C MET A 1 18.36 32.48 -0.08
N THR A 2 17.67 31.66 -0.88
CA THR A 2 17.59 30.22 -0.64
C THR A 2 18.98 29.63 -0.84
N VAL A 3 19.47 28.89 0.14
CA VAL A 3 20.84 28.33 0.16
C VAL A 3 21.06 27.30 -0.96
N PHE A 4 19.99 26.81 -1.60
CA PHE A 4 19.98 25.74 -2.59
C PHE A 4 19.34 26.15 -3.94
N ASP A 5 19.86 27.20 -4.58
CA ASP A 5 19.31 27.78 -5.83
C ASP A 5 20.00 27.32 -7.12
N SER A 6 21.22 26.77 -7.06
CA SER A 6 21.95 26.22 -8.20
C SER A 6 22.28 24.72 -8.04
N TRP A 7 22.77 24.06 -9.10
CA TRP A 7 23.20 22.67 -8.99
C TRP A 7 24.35 22.50 -8.01
N GLU A 8 25.31 23.41 -8.07
CA GLU A 8 26.53 23.46 -7.26
C GLU A 8 26.21 23.75 -5.79
N SER A 9 25.16 24.52 -5.51
CA SER A 9 24.77 24.90 -4.15
C SER A 9 24.37 23.70 -3.26
N TYR A 10 23.99 22.57 -3.87
CA TYR A 10 23.73 21.31 -3.16
C TYR A 10 25.00 20.58 -2.73
N PHE A 11 26.18 20.94 -3.24
CA PHE A 11 27.46 20.29 -2.95
C PHE A 11 28.35 21.18 -2.09
N TYR A 12 29.33 20.59 -1.41
CA TYR A 12 30.40 21.38 -0.81
C TYR A 12 31.25 22.07 -1.89
N PRO A 13 31.88 23.22 -1.60
CA PRO A 13 32.84 23.80 -2.54
C PRO A 13 34.05 22.86 -2.76
N PRO A 14 34.81 23.04 -3.84
CA PRO A 14 36.06 22.33 -4.05
C PRO A 14 36.98 22.41 -2.81
N PRO A 15 37.66 21.31 -2.43
CA PRO A 15 37.83 20.07 -3.19
C PRO A 15 36.74 19.00 -2.97
N ASN A 16 35.67 19.30 -2.22
CA ASN A 16 34.65 18.31 -1.82
C ASN A 16 33.36 18.40 -2.64
N ASN A 17 33.43 18.93 -3.87
CA ASN A 17 32.28 19.16 -4.76
C ASN A 17 31.64 17.89 -5.35
N GLU A 18 32.07 16.72 -4.89
CA GLU A 18 31.43 15.43 -5.16
C GLU A 18 30.45 15.00 -4.05
N THR A 19 30.45 15.70 -2.91
CA THR A 19 29.65 15.36 -1.73
C THR A 19 28.53 16.36 -1.52
N LEU A 20 27.29 15.87 -1.38
CA LEU A 20 26.14 16.70 -1.05
C LEU A 20 26.31 17.33 0.33
N ARG A 21 25.96 18.61 0.45
CA ARG A 21 25.88 19.29 1.74
C ARG A 21 24.89 18.56 2.64
N ASN A 22 25.35 18.26 3.84
CA ASN A 22 24.58 17.48 4.81
C ASN A 22 24.76 18.05 6.22
N LEU A 23 23.77 17.77 7.07
CA LEU A 23 23.69 18.27 8.45
C LEU A 23 24.82 17.77 9.35
N LYS A 24 25.56 16.73 8.92
CA LYS A 24 26.67 16.15 9.69
C LYS A 24 28.04 16.66 9.27
N GLY A 25 28.12 17.52 8.25
CA GLY A 25 29.40 18.03 7.77
C GLY A 25 30.28 16.94 7.14
N ILE A 26 29.72 15.81 6.72
CA ILE A 26 30.48 14.69 6.17
C ILE A 26 30.95 15.10 4.77
N LEU A 27 32.27 15.09 4.54
CA LEU A 27 32.89 15.54 3.29
C LEU A 27 33.26 14.40 2.33
N ASN A 28 33.34 13.16 2.82
CA ASN A 28 33.63 12.00 1.99
C ASN A 28 32.32 11.41 1.42
N PRO A 29 32.20 11.20 0.09
CA PRO A 29 30.96 10.70 -0.51
C PRO A 29 30.54 9.32 -0.01
N ARG A 30 31.49 8.42 0.25
CA ARG A 30 31.20 7.06 0.72
C ARG A 30 30.68 7.06 2.15
N ASP A 31 31.29 7.87 3.00
CA ASP A 31 30.85 8.01 4.40
C ASP A 31 29.46 8.65 4.47
N LEU A 32 29.19 9.64 3.60
CA LEU A 32 27.85 10.24 3.50
C LEU A 32 26.82 9.21 3.04
N ALA A 33 27.13 8.42 2.01
CA ALA A 33 26.23 7.38 1.52
C ALA A 33 25.87 6.35 2.60
N ALA A 34 26.87 5.91 3.39
CA ALA A 34 26.64 4.99 4.50
C ALA A 34 25.78 5.61 5.61
N TYR A 35 26.07 6.86 5.99
CA TYR A 35 25.31 7.59 6.99
C TYR A 35 23.85 7.82 6.55
N GLU A 36 23.65 8.33 5.33
CA GLU A 36 22.33 8.58 4.76
C GLU A 36 21.50 7.30 4.72
N TYR A 37 22.08 6.19 4.26
CA TYR A 37 21.40 4.90 4.22
C TYR A 37 20.91 4.49 5.62
N ALA A 38 21.79 4.53 6.63
CA ALA A 38 21.44 4.15 7.99
C ALA A 38 20.36 5.07 8.61
N ALA A 39 20.49 6.38 8.42
CA ALA A 39 19.53 7.36 8.93
C ALA A 39 18.15 7.21 8.27
N THR A 40 18.12 7.10 6.94
CA THR A 40 16.85 6.98 6.18
C THR A 40 16.17 5.63 6.43
N ASP A 41 16.92 4.54 6.61
CA ASP A 41 16.37 3.23 6.96
C ASP A 41 15.69 3.24 8.34
N LEU A 42 16.29 3.91 9.33
CA LEU A 42 15.67 4.05 10.66
C LEU A 42 14.30 4.74 10.56
N ARG A 43 14.22 5.84 9.80
CA ARG A 43 12.96 6.57 9.58
C ARG A 43 11.94 5.75 8.81
N ASN A 44 12.39 5.02 7.79
CA ASN A 44 11.52 4.12 7.04
C ASN A 44 10.92 3.01 7.92
N ARG A 45 11.72 2.42 8.83
CA ARG A 45 11.21 1.42 9.78
C ARG A 45 10.19 1.99 10.75
N GLN A 46 10.35 3.24 11.18
CA GLN A 46 9.35 3.94 11.99
C GLN A 46 8.03 4.09 11.23
N LEU A 47 8.06 4.55 9.98
CA LEU A 47 6.85 4.68 9.14
C LEU A 47 6.19 3.34 8.85
N LYS A 48 6.96 2.26 8.66
CA LYS A 48 6.40 0.92 8.50
C LYS A 48 5.70 0.42 9.77
N THR A 49 6.17 0.84 10.94
CA THR A 49 5.57 0.47 12.23
C THR A 49 4.34 1.31 12.53
N ASP A 50 4.41 2.61 12.22
CA ASP A 50 3.34 3.57 12.42
C ASP A 50 3.22 4.48 11.19
N PRO A 51 2.38 4.10 10.20
CA PRO A 51 2.15 4.92 9.02
C PRO A 51 1.44 6.24 9.33
N SER A 52 0.81 6.37 10.50
CA SER A 52 0.04 7.57 10.89
C SER A 52 0.92 8.75 11.32
N LEU A 53 2.23 8.53 11.44
CA LEU A 53 3.22 9.60 11.67
C LEU A 53 3.23 10.67 10.58
N ILE A 54 2.64 10.36 9.41
CA ILE A 54 2.43 11.27 8.30
C ILE A 54 0.98 11.15 7.86
N GLU A 55 0.31 12.29 7.67
CA GLU A 55 -1.06 12.31 7.16
C GLU A 55 -1.11 11.88 5.69
N HIS A 56 -2.07 11.01 5.35
CA HIS A 56 -2.20 10.46 4.01
C HIS A 56 -3.13 11.30 3.12
N THR A 57 -2.75 12.54 2.84
CA THR A 57 -3.53 13.43 1.94
C THR A 57 -3.38 13.06 0.46
N TYR A 58 -2.37 12.24 0.14
CA TYR A 58 -2.03 11.76 -1.22
C TYR A 58 -1.76 12.87 -2.25
N ASP A 59 -1.47 14.07 -1.79
CA ASP A 59 -1.12 15.23 -2.60
C ASP A 59 0.40 15.53 -2.56
N ALA A 60 0.78 16.70 -3.08
CA ALA A 60 2.15 17.18 -3.05
C ALA A 60 2.71 17.31 -1.63
N ASP A 61 1.90 17.76 -0.66
CA ASP A 61 2.36 17.94 0.71
C ASP A 61 2.59 16.60 1.40
N HIS A 62 1.81 15.56 1.09
CA HIS A 62 2.10 14.19 1.52
C HIS A 62 3.47 13.72 1.02
N VAL A 63 3.76 13.90 -0.28
CA VAL A 63 5.04 13.50 -0.88
C VAL A 63 6.21 14.26 -0.25
N ARG A 64 6.05 15.56 0.02
CA ARG A 64 7.05 16.39 0.72
C ARG A 64 7.22 15.99 2.18
N ALA A 65 6.14 15.65 2.87
CA ALA A 65 6.18 15.21 4.27
C ALA A 65 6.93 13.88 4.40
N ILE A 66 6.71 12.91 3.51
CA ILE A 66 7.48 11.67 3.45
C ILE A 66 8.96 11.97 3.25
N HIS A 67 9.31 12.78 2.25
CA HIS A 67 10.70 13.11 1.99
C HIS A 67 11.34 13.82 3.18
N ARG A 68 10.64 14.78 3.80
CA ARG A 68 11.11 15.44 5.01
C ARG A 68 11.38 14.42 6.12
N TYR A 69 10.41 13.56 6.41
CA TYR A 69 10.53 12.59 7.49
C TYR A 69 11.71 11.63 7.31
N LEU A 70 11.92 11.16 6.07
CA LEU A 70 13.01 10.25 5.73
C LEU A 70 14.39 10.91 5.81
N PHE A 71 14.52 12.17 5.36
CA PHE A 71 15.80 12.82 5.13
C PHE A 71 16.14 13.96 6.10
N GLN A 72 15.26 14.29 7.06
CA GLN A 72 15.45 15.38 8.04
C GLN A 72 16.73 15.30 8.86
N ASP A 73 17.31 14.11 9.04
CA ASP A 73 18.56 13.93 9.79
C ASP A 73 19.82 14.06 8.90
N VAL A 74 19.63 14.15 7.58
CA VAL A 74 20.71 14.15 6.58
C VAL A 74 20.81 15.50 5.87
N TYR A 75 19.70 16.03 5.36
CA TYR A 75 19.70 17.17 4.44
C TYR A 75 18.92 18.36 4.98
N GLU A 76 19.50 19.56 4.83
CA GLU A 76 18.83 20.83 5.15
C GLU A 76 17.58 21.05 4.28
N TRP A 77 17.60 20.59 3.03
CA TRP A 77 16.52 20.73 2.04
C TRP A 77 15.48 19.60 2.10
N ALA A 78 15.43 18.83 3.19
CA ALA A 78 14.50 17.71 3.32
C ALA A 78 13.03 18.16 3.25
N GLY A 79 12.35 17.78 2.17
CA GLY A 79 10.94 18.10 1.89
C GLY A 79 10.76 19.28 0.94
N ASP A 80 11.85 19.88 0.48
CA ASP A 80 11.83 20.96 -0.50
C ASP A 80 12.10 20.42 -1.90
N TYR A 81 11.35 20.95 -2.88
CA TYR A 81 11.60 20.59 -4.27
C TYR A 81 12.98 21.02 -4.73
N ARG A 82 13.51 20.28 -5.70
CA ARG A 82 14.71 20.67 -6.44
C ARG A 82 14.45 21.96 -7.20
N THR A 83 15.51 22.75 -7.32
CA THR A 83 15.51 24.03 -8.04
C THR A 83 16.07 23.93 -9.46
N GLN A 84 16.59 22.75 -9.83
CA GLN A 84 17.24 22.51 -11.12
C GLN A 84 16.60 21.34 -11.86
N ASN A 85 16.59 21.41 -13.19
CA ASN A 85 16.10 20.33 -14.05
C ASN A 85 17.01 19.10 -13.95
N MET A 86 16.41 17.91 -13.98
CA MET A 86 17.12 16.64 -13.82
C MET A 86 16.82 15.67 -14.97
N PHE A 87 17.83 14.87 -15.27
CA PHE A 87 17.80 13.76 -16.21
C PHE A 87 18.31 12.52 -15.49
N LYS A 88 17.84 11.33 -15.89
CA LYS A 88 18.39 10.06 -15.43
C LYS A 88 19.08 9.37 -16.61
N GLY A 89 20.31 8.90 -16.40
CA GLY A 89 21.13 8.30 -17.46
C GLY A 89 20.35 7.27 -18.29
N GLY A 90 20.43 7.39 -19.62
CA GLY A 90 19.70 6.55 -20.56
C GLY A 90 18.31 7.06 -20.97
N ARG A 91 17.73 8.06 -20.27
CA ARG A 91 16.53 8.76 -20.76
C ARG A 91 16.88 9.87 -21.74
N PHE A 92 16.15 9.90 -22.86
CA PHE A 92 16.17 11.01 -23.81
C PHE A 92 15.25 12.16 -23.39
N VAL A 93 14.34 11.93 -22.44
CA VAL A 93 13.35 12.91 -21.97
C VAL A 93 13.68 13.31 -20.53
N PRO A 94 13.69 14.63 -20.20
CA PRO A 94 13.88 15.10 -18.84
C PRO A 94 12.74 14.64 -17.92
N PHE A 95 12.99 14.71 -16.61
CA PHE A 95 11.89 14.74 -15.65
C PHE A 95 11.09 16.05 -15.78
N ALA A 96 9.99 16.18 -15.03
CA ALA A 96 9.19 17.39 -15.00
C ALA A 96 10.05 18.66 -14.84
N SER A 97 9.72 19.71 -15.60
CA SER A 97 10.42 20.98 -15.47
C SER A 97 10.14 21.60 -14.09
N VAL A 98 11.20 22.15 -13.45
CA VAL A 98 11.06 22.96 -12.23
C VAL A 98 10.33 24.28 -12.50
N ASN A 99 10.36 24.74 -13.75
CA ASN A 99 9.66 25.94 -14.20
C ASN A 99 8.27 25.57 -14.72
N GLY A 100 7.30 26.47 -14.52
CA GLY A 100 5.95 26.31 -15.09
C GLY A 100 5.05 25.29 -14.37
N GLY A 101 5.41 24.89 -13.14
CA GLY A 101 4.55 24.07 -12.27
C GLY A 101 4.37 22.61 -12.72
N GLU A 102 5.25 22.06 -13.55
CA GLU A 102 5.08 20.69 -14.06
C GLU A 102 5.13 19.64 -12.94
N ILE A 103 6.01 19.82 -11.96
CA ILE A 103 6.09 18.95 -10.78
C ILE A 103 4.72 18.84 -10.12
N ASP A 104 4.09 19.97 -9.83
CA ASP A 104 2.77 20.00 -9.18
C ASP A 104 1.67 19.43 -10.07
N ARG A 105 1.73 19.64 -11.39
CA ARG A 105 0.76 19.04 -12.31
C ARG A 105 0.80 17.50 -12.27
N TYR A 106 1.98 16.89 -12.28
CA TYR A 106 2.11 15.43 -12.16
C TYR A 106 1.68 14.92 -10.78
N LEU A 107 1.99 15.65 -9.71
CA LEU A 107 1.56 15.29 -8.35
C LEU A 107 0.04 15.46 -8.17
N ASN A 108 -0.57 16.44 -8.81
CA ASN A 108 -2.02 16.59 -8.85
C ASN A 108 -2.70 15.45 -9.63
N THR A 109 -2.12 15.01 -10.75
CA THR A 109 -2.58 13.78 -11.44
C THR A 109 -2.46 12.56 -10.53
N THR A 110 -1.36 12.44 -9.80
CA THR A 110 -1.13 11.36 -8.81
C THR A 110 -2.23 11.38 -7.75
N HIS A 111 -2.48 12.54 -7.13
CA HIS A 111 -3.55 12.75 -6.15
C HIS A 111 -4.93 12.40 -6.70
N HIS A 112 -5.24 12.84 -7.91
CA HIS A 112 -6.52 12.56 -8.56
C HIS A 112 -6.73 11.06 -8.78
N ILE A 113 -5.74 10.33 -9.30
CA ILE A 113 -5.84 8.88 -9.47
C ILE A 113 -6.08 8.21 -8.11
N VAL A 114 -5.32 8.58 -7.08
CA VAL A 114 -5.46 7.95 -5.76
C VAL A 114 -6.84 8.20 -5.15
N THR A 115 -7.35 9.44 -5.19
CA THR A 115 -8.60 9.83 -4.53
C THR A 115 -9.87 9.41 -5.27
N THR A 116 -9.79 9.13 -6.57
CA THR A 116 -10.94 8.70 -7.38
C THR A 116 -11.03 7.19 -7.62
N THR A 117 -10.00 6.44 -7.22
CA THR A 117 -9.94 4.99 -7.38
C THR A 117 -10.52 4.27 -6.16
N ASP A 118 -11.43 3.31 -6.38
CA ASP A 118 -11.92 2.42 -5.32
C ASP A 118 -10.95 1.25 -5.08
N TRP A 119 -9.84 1.55 -4.41
CA TRP A 119 -8.72 0.62 -4.16
C TRP A 119 -9.12 -0.68 -3.47
N ALA A 120 -10.17 -0.67 -2.64
CA ALA A 120 -10.62 -1.84 -1.89
C ALA A 120 -11.23 -2.91 -2.80
N GLN A 121 -11.86 -2.49 -3.90
CA GLN A 121 -12.55 -3.39 -4.83
C GLN A 121 -11.61 -4.01 -5.85
N LEU A 122 -10.53 -3.32 -6.21
CA LEU A 122 -9.63 -3.74 -7.29
C LEU A 122 -9.11 -5.17 -7.09
N ASP A 123 -9.18 -5.99 -8.12
CA ASP A 123 -8.40 -7.22 -8.17
C ASP A 123 -6.91 -6.92 -8.35
N ARG A 124 -6.07 -7.97 -8.46
CA ARG A 124 -4.62 -7.78 -8.54
C ARG A 124 -4.21 -7.12 -9.86
N ASP A 125 -4.89 -7.41 -10.95
CA ASP A 125 -4.57 -6.83 -12.25
C ASP A 125 -4.97 -5.34 -12.29
N GLU A 126 -6.19 -5.03 -11.85
CA GLU A 126 -6.69 -3.67 -11.76
C GLU A 126 -5.83 -2.82 -10.80
N PHE A 127 -5.48 -3.36 -9.63
CA PHE A 127 -4.56 -2.73 -8.68
C PHE A 127 -3.22 -2.41 -9.33
N SER A 128 -2.67 -3.36 -10.10
CA SER A 128 -1.35 -3.18 -10.73
C SER A 128 -1.36 -2.09 -11.79
N HIS A 129 -2.44 -1.97 -12.56
CA HIS A 129 -2.62 -0.88 -13.52
C HIS A 129 -2.77 0.48 -12.84
N ALA A 130 -3.61 0.57 -11.80
CA ALA A 130 -3.79 1.80 -11.04
C ALA A 130 -2.49 2.23 -10.34
N ALA A 131 -1.81 1.32 -9.65
CA ALA A 131 -0.54 1.57 -8.97
C ALA A 131 0.58 1.98 -9.94
N ALA A 132 0.64 1.35 -11.12
CA ALA A 132 1.56 1.73 -12.18
C ALA A 132 1.31 3.17 -12.67
N ALA A 133 0.05 3.57 -12.85
CA ALA A 133 -0.31 4.94 -13.26
C ALA A 133 0.08 5.99 -12.20
N VAL A 134 -0.20 5.71 -10.92
CA VAL A 134 0.22 6.57 -9.79
C VAL A 134 1.74 6.71 -9.76
N PHE A 135 2.47 5.59 -9.77
CA PHE A 135 3.94 5.62 -9.68
C PHE A 135 4.58 6.27 -10.90
N ALA A 136 4.06 6.07 -12.11
CA ALA A 136 4.62 6.69 -13.31
C ALA A 136 4.57 8.22 -13.25
N ASN A 137 3.44 8.80 -12.81
CA ASN A 137 3.30 10.25 -12.61
C ASN A 137 4.24 10.75 -11.52
N LEU A 138 4.27 10.08 -10.36
CA LEU A 138 5.16 10.45 -9.25
C LEU A 138 6.65 10.39 -9.64
N ASN A 139 7.05 9.34 -10.35
CA ASN A 139 8.43 9.15 -10.82
C ASN A 139 8.80 10.19 -11.89
N GLN A 140 7.85 10.62 -12.73
CA GLN A 140 8.06 11.68 -13.72
C GLN A 140 8.15 13.06 -13.08
N ALA A 141 7.37 13.34 -12.03
CA ALA A 141 7.49 14.57 -11.23
C ALA A 141 8.92 14.74 -10.70
N HIS A 142 9.48 13.65 -10.15
CA HIS A 142 10.85 13.59 -9.62
C HIS A 142 11.21 14.82 -8.75
N PRO A 143 10.41 15.15 -7.73
CA PRO A 143 10.39 16.48 -7.12
C PRO A 143 11.66 16.88 -6.37
N PHE A 144 12.47 15.93 -5.90
CA PHE A 144 13.58 16.21 -4.96
C PHE A 144 14.96 16.11 -5.62
N ARG A 145 15.98 16.67 -4.97
CA ARG A 145 17.37 16.57 -5.45
C ARG A 145 17.93 15.15 -5.35
N GLU A 146 17.68 14.47 -4.25
CA GLU A 146 18.04 13.07 -3.99
C GLU A 146 16.92 12.47 -3.12
N GLY A 147 16.76 11.15 -3.09
CA GLY A 147 15.77 10.50 -2.23
C GLY A 147 14.41 10.21 -2.89
N ASN A 148 14.23 10.55 -4.17
CA ASN A 148 12.98 10.33 -4.92
C ASN A 148 12.52 8.87 -4.85
N GLY A 149 13.38 7.90 -5.16
CA GLY A 149 13.00 6.49 -5.16
C GLY A 149 12.55 5.94 -3.80
N ARG A 150 13.21 6.37 -2.71
CA ARG A 150 12.84 5.97 -1.34
C ARG A 150 11.51 6.60 -0.92
N THR A 151 11.34 7.88 -1.24
CA THR A 151 10.09 8.61 -1.01
C THR A 151 8.92 7.98 -1.77
N SER A 152 9.10 7.67 -3.06
CA SER A 152 8.05 7.07 -3.88
C SER A 152 7.65 5.68 -3.40
N ARG A 153 8.58 4.87 -2.88
CA ARG A 153 8.21 3.56 -2.30
C ARG A 153 7.30 3.71 -1.09
N VAL A 154 7.67 4.58 -0.15
CA VAL A 154 6.82 4.85 1.03
C VAL A 154 5.46 5.42 0.62
N PHE A 155 5.41 6.34 -0.33
CA PHE A 155 4.14 6.86 -0.85
C PHE A 155 3.28 5.74 -1.44
N MET A 156 3.87 4.84 -2.23
CA MET A 156 3.14 3.70 -2.79
C MET A 156 2.71 2.69 -1.73
N ASP A 157 3.48 2.51 -0.64
CA ASP A 157 3.06 1.71 0.51
C ASP A 157 1.81 2.34 1.16
N HIS A 158 1.77 3.68 1.35
CA HIS A 158 0.58 4.38 1.86
C HIS A 158 -0.62 4.28 0.92
N VAL A 159 -0.41 4.28 -0.40
CA VAL A 159 -1.48 4.07 -1.38
C VAL A 159 -2.01 2.62 -1.29
N ALA A 160 -1.12 1.64 -1.17
CA ALA A 160 -1.49 0.22 -1.07
C ALA A 160 -2.30 -0.11 0.19
N GLN A 161 -2.19 0.70 1.25
CA GLN A 161 -3.01 0.57 2.46
C GLN A 161 -4.52 0.69 2.19
N ASN A 162 -4.91 1.43 1.16
CA ASN A 162 -6.31 1.55 0.71
C ASN A 162 -6.84 0.27 0.03
N SER A 163 -5.98 -0.71 -0.21
CA SER A 163 -6.29 -1.95 -0.93
C SER A 163 -6.09 -3.18 -0.05
N LYS A 164 -6.41 -4.36 -0.60
CA LYS A 164 -6.13 -5.68 -0.02
C LYS A 164 -4.71 -6.20 -0.30
N PHE A 165 -3.81 -5.34 -0.80
CA PHE A 165 -2.46 -5.71 -1.19
C PHE A 165 -1.40 -4.91 -0.43
N ASP A 166 -0.28 -5.57 -0.18
CA ASP A 166 0.99 -4.96 0.24
C ASP A 166 2.01 -5.08 -0.90
N LEU A 167 3.02 -4.20 -0.89
CA LEU A 167 4.07 -4.15 -1.90
C LEU A 167 5.37 -4.75 -1.37
N ASP A 168 5.73 -5.93 -1.87
CA ASP A 168 7.01 -6.57 -1.57
C ASP A 168 8.02 -6.31 -2.70
N TYR A 169 8.76 -5.20 -2.56
CA TYR A 169 9.79 -4.78 -3.51
C TYR A 169 10.93 -5.80 -3.69
N SER A 170 11.10 -6.78 -2.80
CA SER A 170 12.15 -7.80 -2.94
C SER A 170 11.87 -8.80 -4.06
N ARG A 171 10.61 -8.88 -4.52
CA ARG A 171 10.15 -9.82 -5.56
C ARG A 171 10.55 -9.43 -6.97
N VAL A 172 11.16 -8.27 -7.16
CA VAL A 172 11.64 -7.78 -8.45
C VAL A 172 13.08 -7.29 -8.29
N SER A 173 13.92 -7.58 -9.29
CA SER A 173 15.31 -7.14 -9.26
C SER A 173 15.41 -5.60 -9.36
N PRO A 174 16.43 -4.98 -8.75
CA PRO A 174 16.67 -3.54 -8.94
C PRO A 174 16.81 -3.14 -10.41
N LYS A 175 17.33 -4.05 -11.26
CA LYS A 175 17.49 -3.82 -12.70
C LYS A 175 16.13 -3.69 -13.40
N ASP A 176 15.21 -4.63 -13.15
CA ASP A 176 13.89 -4.65 -13.78
C ASP A 176 13.04 -3.47 -13.31
N TRP A 177 13.07 -3.17 -12.01
CA TRP A 177 12.42 -1.98 -11.44
C TRP A 177 12.90 -0.70 -12.13
N ASN A 178 14.23 -0.54 -12.26
CA ASN A 178 14.82 0.64 -12.88
C ASN A 178 14.48 0.74 -14.37
N MET A 179 14.50 -0.38 -15.09
CA MET A 179 14.15 -0.43 -16.51
C MET A 179 12.67 -0.06 -16.73
N ALA A 180 11.75 -0.64 -15.97
CA ALA A 180 10.33 -0.29 -16.04
C ALA A 180 10.08 1.18 -15.68
N SER A 181 10.69 1.67 -14.59
CA SER A 181 10.60 3.09 -14.20
C SER A 181 11.15 4.03 -15.27
N MET A 182 12.20 3.61 -15.99
CA MET A 182 12.77 4.39 -17.08
C MET A 182 11.79 4.48 -18.25
N LEU A 183 11.23 3.35 -18.66
CA LEU A 183 10.28 3.22 -19.78
C LEU A 183 8.89 3.80 -19.47
N SER A 184 8.59 4.09 -18.20
CA SER A 184 7.29 4.66 -17.82
C SER A 184 7.16 6.16 -18.05
N GLY A 185 8.22 6.82 -18.53
CA GLY A 185 8.20 8.25 -18.81
C GLY A 185 7.32 8.58 -20.03
N PRO A 186 7.11 9.89 -20.29
CA PRO A 186 6.43 10.32 -21.49
C PRO A 186 7.27 10.05 -22.75
N ASP A 187 6.58 9.83 -23.86
CA ASP A 187 7.19 9.83 -25.18
C ASP A 187 7.75 11.22 -25.54
N LEU A 188 8.68 11.27 -26.49
CA LEU A 188 9.30 12.52 -26.90
C LEU A 188 8.25 13.54 -27.35
N GLY A 189 8.24 14.72 -26.71
CA GLY A 189 7.31 15.80 -26.99
C GLY A 189 5.89 15.58 -26.44
N LYS A 190 5.68 14.59 -25.59
CA LYS A 190 4.42 14.33 -24.88
C LYS A 190 4.53 14.68 -23.39
N TYR A 191 3.38 14.91 -22.76
CA TYR A 191 3.29 15.15 -21.32
C TYR A 191 2.89 13.88 -20.57
N GLU A 192 2.01 13.07 -21.17
CA GLU A 192 1.42 11.90 -20.57
C GLU A 192 2.45 10.79 -20.36
N VAL A 193 2.47 10.21 -19.16
CA VAL A 193 3.32 9.05 -18.83
C VAL A 193 2.78 7.77 -19.47
N VAL A 194 3.66 6.78 -19.68
CA VAL A 194 3.33 5.49 -20.29
C VAL A 194 3.49 4.35 -19.27
N PRO A 195 2.51 4.08 -18.39
CA PRO A 195 2.71 3.21 -17.23
C PRO A 195 2.83 1.72 -17.56
N GLY A 196 2.59 1.28 -18.80
CA GLY A 196 2.47 -0.14 -19.17
C GLY A 196 3.68 -1.00 -18.79
N SER A 197 4.90 -0.45 -18.83
CA SER A 197 6.12 -1.17 -18.43
C SER A 197 6.18 -1.49 -16.92
N LEU A 198 5.45 -0.75 -16.09
CA LEU A 198 5.39 -0.95 -14.63
C LEU A 198 4.30 -1.95 -14.21
N VAL A 199 3.30 -2.22 -15.04
CA VAL A 199 2.21 -3.16 -14.71
C VAL A 199 2.75 -4.54 -14.29
N PRO A 200 3.63 -5.23 -15.06
CA PRO A 200 4.16 -6.53 -14.64
C PRO A 200 5.00 -6.45 -13.36
N VAL A 201 5.65 -5.31 -13.11
CA VAL A 201 6.40 -5.06 -11.87
C VAL A 201 5.44 -4.97 -10.69
N PHE A 202 4.38 -4.16 -10.77
CA PHE A 202 3.38 -4.05 -9.73
C PHE A 202 2.62 -5.35 -9.50
N GLN A 203 2.31 -6.09 -10.56
CA GLN A 203 1.78 -7.44 -10.42
C GLN A 203 2.74 -8.28 -9.58
N ALA A 204 4.02 -8.37 -9.97
CA ALA A 204 5.00 -9.21 -9.29
C ALA A 204 5.16 -8.88 -7.79
N ILE A 205 5.13 -7.60 -7.41
CA ILE A 205 5.32 -7.17 -6.01
C ILE A 205 4.03 -7.10 -5.20
N ALA A 206 2.85 -7.05 -5.83
CA ALA A 206 1.57 -7.04 -5.14
C ALA A 206 1.30 -8.39 -4.47
N THR A 207 1.37 -8.40 -3.14
CA THR A 207 1.10 -9.54 -2.27
C THR A 207 -0.22 -9.31 -1.55
N ARG A 208 -1.05 -10.34 -1.42
CA ARG A 208 -2.33 -10.19 -0.72
C ARG A 208 -2.06 -10.01 0.77
N ARG A 209 -2.62 -8.95 1.37
CA ARG A 209 -2.59 -8.75 2.83
C ARG A 209 -3.42 -9.86 3.46
N GLU A 210 -2.81 -10.63 4.35
CA GLU A 210 -3.56 -11.57 5.18
C GLU A 210 -4.56 -10.76 6.01
N PRO A 211 -5.83 -11.19 6.12
CA PRO A 211 -6.77 -10.50 6.99
C PRO A 211 -6.17 -10.46 8.39
N GLU A 212 -6.13 -9.28 9.00
CA GLU A 212 -5.76 -9.18 10.41
C GLU A 212 -6.60 -10.20 11.17
N VAL A 213 -5.93 -11.17 11.82
CA VAL A 213 -6.59 -12.01 12.80
C VAL A 213 -6.91 -11.05 13.94
N SER A 214 -8.09 -10.43 13.88
CA SER A 214 -8.60 -9.60 14.96
C SER A 214 -8.40 -10.37 16.26
N ALA A 215 -7.62 -9.80 17.17
CA ALA A 215 -7.54 -10.33 18.53
C ALA A 215 -8.98 -10.49 19.03
N PRO A 216 -9.32 -11.60 19.70
CA PRO A 216 -10.69 -11.89 20.08
C PRO A 216 -11.29 -10.68 20.79
N SER A 217 -12.31 -10.06 20.17
CA SER A 217 -12.97 -8.89 20.73
C SER A 217 -13.43 -9.19 22.16
N GLU A 218 -13.51 -8.18 23.03
CA GLU A 218 -14.04 -8.37 24.38
C GLU A 218 -15.40 -9.09 24.37
N THR A 219 -16.21 -8.89 23.33
CA THR A 219 -17.47 -9.60 23.09
C THR A 219 -17.29 -11.13 23.00
N SER A 220 -16.23 -11.59 22.35
CA SER A 220 -15.91 -13.02 22.23
C SER A 220 -15.39 -13.60 23.55
N THR A 221 -14.67 -12.80 24.35
CA THR A 221 -14.21 -13.16 25.69
C THR A 221 -15.38 -13.25 26.67
N VAL A 222 -16.32 -12.32 26.62
CA VAL A 222 -17.56 -12.33 27.43
C VAL A 222 -18.45 -13.51 27.05
N MET A 223 -18.64 -13.79 25.76
CA MET A 223 -19.42 -14.96 25.32
C MET A 223 -18.77 -16.29 25.71
N ARG A 224 -17.44 -16.37 25.70
CA ARG A 224 -16.67 -17.52 26.19
C ARG A 224 -16.79 -17.68 27.70
N GLN A 225 -16.75 -16.59 28.47
CA GLN A 225 -16.98 -16.59 29.92
C GLN A 225 -18.42 -16.97 30.28
N MET A 226 -19.42 -16.50 29.52
CA MET A 226 -20.83 -16.87 29.70
C MET A 226 -21.06 -18.36 29.42
N ARG A 227 -20.47 -18.92 28.35
CA ARG A 227 -20.56 -20.35 28.05
C ARG A 227 -19.87 -21.20 29.13
N SER A 228 -18.76 -20.74 29.70
CA SER A 228 -18.09 -21.39 30.84
C SER A 228 -19.00 -21.45 32.06
N LYS A 229 -19.64 -20.32 32.43
CA LYS A 229 -20.57 -20.26 33.58
C LYS A 229 -21.80 -21.13 33.39
N ILE A 230 -22.36 -21.21 32.18
CA ILE A 230 -23.49 -22.10 31.87
C ILE A 230 -23.10 -23.58 31.97
N GLY A 231 -21.86 -23.93 31.58
CA GLY A 231 -21.32 -25.28 31.75
C GLY A 231 -21.14 -25.69 33.22
N GLU A 232 -20.75 -24.75 34.08
CA GLU A 232 -20.64 -24.97 35.54
C GLU A 232 -22.00 -25.11 36.21
N VAL A 233 -23.00 -24.32 35.81
CA VAL A 233 -24.37 -24.42 36.34
C VAL A 233 -25.01 -25.78 36.01
N LYS A 234 -24.71 -26.37 34.84
CA LYS A 234 -25.20 -27.71 34.47
C LYS A 234 -24.55 -28.86 35.24
N LYS A 235 -23.38 -28.67 35.88
CA LYS A 235 -22.76 -29.67 36.77
C LYS A 235 -23.36 -29.70 38.18
N GLY A 236 -24.17 -28.70 38.55
CA GLY A 236 -24.80 -28.59 39.87
C GLY A 236 -26.18 -29.24 40.01
N TYR A 237 -26.80 -29.70 38.91
CA TYR A 237 -28.10 -30.38 38.94
C TYR A 237 -27.94 -31.88 38.70
N ALA A 238 -27.64 -32.61 39.77
CA ALA A 238 -27.87 -34.05 39.82
C ALA A 238 -29.28 -34.30 40.40
N PRO A 239 -30.18 -35.00 39.70
CA PRO A 239 -31.45 -35.40 40.30
C PRO A 239 -31.22 -36.55 41.29
N SER A 240 -31.86 -36.47 42.46
CA SER A 240 -31.81 -37.52 43.50
C SER A 240 -32.58 -38.78 43.08
N PRO A 241 -32.21 -39.99 43.56
CA PRO A 241 -32.79 -41.24 43.10
C PRO A 241 -33.91 -41.73 44.02
N GLN A 242 -35.11 -41.99 43.48
CA GLN A 242 -36.12 -42.85 44.12
C GLN A 242 -36.91 -43.65 43.07
N GLY A 243 -37.08 -44.96 43.33
CA GLY A 243 -38.18 -45.78 42.81
C GLY A 243 -37.81 -46.87 41.81
N GLN A 244 -37.69 -48.11 42.29
CA GLN A 244 -37.59 -49.36 41.51
C GLN A 244 -38.88 -49.74 40.76
N PRO A 245 -38.85 -50.73 39.84
CA PRO A 245 -39.72 -50.81 38.67
C PRO A 245 -40.95 -51.72 38.86
N GLN A 246 -42.02 -51.44 38.10
CA GLN A 246 -43.09 -52.41 37.82
C GLN A 246 -43.27 -52.60 36.31
N LYS A 247 -43.14 -53.87 35.90
CA LYS A 247 -43.55 -54.42 34.60
C LYS A 247 -45.07 -54.48 34.50
N ASN A 248 -45.63 -54.21 33.32
CA ASN A 248 -46.69 -55.00 32.66
C ASN A 248 -46.97 -54.42 31.26
N GLN A 249 -46.66 -55.16 30.19
CA GLN A 249 -47.52 -56.06 29.42
C GLN A 249 -48.42 -55.36 28.37
N GLN A 250 -48.06 -55.62 27.10
CA GLN A 250 -48.87 -55.91 25.91
C GLN A 250 -50.18 -55.14 25.62
N ARG A 251 -50.25 -54.57 24.40
CA ARG A 251 -51.20 -54.92 23.31
C ARG A 251 -50.87 -54.06 22.06
N GLN A 252 -50.42 -54.69 20.98
CA GLN A 252 -51.19 -55.01 19.76
C GLN A 252 -51.65 -53.80 18.92
N THR A 253 -50.94 -53.63 17.81
CA THR A 253 -51.26 -53.08 16.46
C THR A 253 -52.72 -53.26 15.97
N PRO A 254 -53.26 -52.44 15.02
CA PRO A 254 -52.84 -52.55 13.59
C PRO A 254 -52.93 -51.32 12.65
N GLN A 255 -52.01 -51.34 11.66
CA GLN A 255 -52.17 -51.14 10.21
C GLN A 255 -52.79 -49.84 9.64
N GLN A 256 -51.94 -49.05 8.96
CA GLN A 256 -51.89 -48.72 7.50
C GLN A 256 -53.21 -48.47 6.70
N PRO A 257 -53.16 -47.94 5.45
CA PRO A 257 -52.24 -47.00 4.79
C PRO A 257 -53.01 -45.96 3.91
N TYR A 258 -52.28 -45.18 3.09
CA TYR A 258 -52.57 -44.86 1.67
C TYR A 258 -52.39 -43.38 1.27
N ARG A 259 -52.02 -43.24 -0.01
CA ARG A 259 -51.28 -42.15 -0.69
C ARG A 259 -52.23 -41.49 -1.73
N PRO A 260 -51.72 -40.89 -2.83
CA PRO A 260 -51.47 -39.47 -3.18
C PRO A 260 -52.51 -38.84 -4.15
N LYS A 261 -52.28 -37.59 -4.60
CA LYS A 261 -52.56 -37.06 -5.97
C LYS A 261 -51.79 -35.72 -6.16
N ARG A 262 -50.88 -35.58 -7.16
CA ARG A 262 -51.05 -35.11 -8.57
C ARG A 262 -51.71 -33.72 -8.65
N GLY A 263 -51.27 -32.73 -9.44
CA GLY A 263 -50.34 -32.62 -10.58
C GLY A 263 -50.69 -31.36 -11.41
N TYR A 264 -49.97 -31.13 -12.53
CA TYR A 264 -50.04 -30.05 -13.55
C TYR A 264 -49.22 -28.78 -13.22
N GLY A 265 -48.19 -28.38 -13.97
CA GLY A 265 -48.04 -28.25 -15.45
C GLY A 265 -48.20 -26.74 -15.77
N ASP A 266 -47.49 -26.06 -16.66
CA ASP A 266 -46.61 -26.38 -17.77
C ASP A 266 -46.08 -25.01 -18.32
N ARG A 267 -44.95 -24.99 -19.04
CA ARG A 267 -44.55 -24.00 -20.10
C ARG A 267 -43.89 -22.63 -19.77
N ARG A 268 -42.57 -22.59 -20.05
CA ARG A 268 -41.84 -21.55 -20.85
C ARG A 268 -42.17 -21.72 -22.36
N PRO A 269 -41.78 -20.88 -23.36
CA PRO A 269 -40.61 -19.97 -23.52
C PRO A 269 -40.97 -18.58 -24.15
N GLY A 270 -40.13 -17.61 -24.53
CA GLY A 270 -38.70 -17.38 -24.75
C GLY A 270 -38.51 -16.07 -25.57
N MET A 271 -37.25 -15.71 -25.90
CA MET A 271 -36.76 -14.56 -26.72
C MET A 271 -36.87 -13.16 -26.09
N GLY A 272 -35.94 -12.22 -26.23
CA GLY A 272 -34.67 -12.15 -26.97
C GLY A 272 -34.31 -10.67 -27.18
N LEU A 273 -33.05 -10.29 -26.86
CA LEU A 273 -32.17 -9.26 -27.44
C LEU A 273 -30.97 -9.09 -26.51
#